data_AF-A0A2V6PDJ0-F1
#
_entry.id   AF-A0A2V6PDJ0-F1
#
_cell.length_a   1.000
_cell.length_b   1.000
_cell.length_c   1.000
_cell.angle_alpha   90.00
_cell.angle_beta   90.00
_cell.angle_gamma   90.00
#
_symmetry.space_group_name_H-M   'P 1'
#
loop_
_entity.id
_entity.type
_entity.pdbx_description
1 polymer ?
#
loop_
_entity_poly.entity_id
_entity_poly.type
_entity_poly.pdbx_seq_one_letter_code
_entity_poly.pdbx_strand_id
1 'polypeptide(L)'
;MNRVVLDASALLAILNREPGADRLTPELLSAAATSTVNLAEVQGKLVDRGLSPDDAWEATLSPIREAVAFTSEHARLAGDLVAQTLPLGLSLGDRACLALGLALKAPVYTADKSWKRLKVSVRIHVIR
;
A
#
# COMPACT_ATOMS: atom_id res chain seq x y z
N MET A 1 -18.30 -3.21 6.77
CA MET A 1 -17.41 -2.03 6.70
C MET A 1 -16.52 -2.20 5.48
N ASN A 2 -16.44 -1.22 4.59
CA ASN A 2 -15.60 -1.30 3.41
C ASN A 2 -14.14 -1.07 3.81
N ARG A 3 -13.32 -2.12 3.79
CA ARG A 3 -11.87 -2.01 3.98
C ARG A 3 -11.27 -1.19 2.84
N VAL A 4 -10.16 -0.53 3.10
CA VAL A 4 -9.31 0.08 2.07
C VAL A 4 -7.90 -0.47 2.21
N VAL A 5 -7.17 -0.53 1.10
CA VAL A 5 -5.78 -1.01 1.10
C VAL A 5 -4.84 0.16 0.81
N LEU A 6 -3.79 0.32 1.62
CA LEU A 6 -2.79 1.35 1.39
C LEU A 6 -1.51 0.72 0.83
N ASP A 7 -0.97 1.30 -0.24
CA ASP A 7 0.39 1.01 -0.67
C ASP A 7 1.41 1.76 0.22
N ALA A 8 2.67 1.31 0.19
CA ALA A 8 3.78 1.94 0.91
C ALA A 8 3.92 3.45 0.62
N SER A 9 3.77 3.89 -0.64
CA SER A 9 3.85 5.29 -1.03
C SER A 9 2.70 6.14 -0.47
N ALA A 10 1.49 5.58 -0.34
CA ALA A 10 0.39 6.25 0.35
C ALA A 10 0.65 6.37 1.86
N LEU A 11 1.19 5.33 2.50
CA LEU A 11 1.58 5.38 3.92
C LEU A 11 2.67 6.42 4.18
N LEU A 12 3.71 6.44 3.35
CA LEU A 12 4.78 7.42 3.48
C LEU A 12 4.26 8.84 3.28
N ALA A 13 3.32 9.05 2.36
CA ALA A 13 2.70 10.36 2.19
C ALA A 13 1.98 10.83 3.47
N ILE A 14 1.30 9.93 4.18
CA ILE A 14 0.68 10.24 5.49
C ILE A 14 1.76 10.61 6.52
N LEU A 15 2.74 9.74 6.70
CA LEU A 15 3.79 9.89 7.72
C LEU A 15 4.62 11.16 7.52
N ASN A 16 4.85 11.53 6.26
CA ASN A 16 5.62 12.71 5.88
C ASN A 16 4.78 13.98 5.73
N ARG A 17 3.46 13.88 5.89
CA ARG A 17 2.51 14.99 5.61
C ARG A 17 2.70 15.55 4.19
N GLU A 18 2.88 14.66 3.22
CA GLU A 18 3.01 15.04 1.82
C GLU A 18 1.66 15.49 1.23
N PRO A 19 1.67 16.31 0.16
CA PRO A 19 0.44 16.72 -0.52
C PRO A 19 -0.43 15.52 -0.93
N GLY A 20 -1.74 15.57 -0.71
CA GLY A 20 -2.65 14.48 -1.04
C GLY A 20 -2.93 13.52 0.11
N ALA A 21 -2.13 13.54 1.19
CA ALA A 21 -2.41 12.77 2.40
C ALA A 21 -3.76 13.15 3.05
N ASP A 22 -4.21 14.39 2.87
CA ASP A 22 -5.51 14.91 3.30
C ASP A 22 -6.71 14.17 2.69
N ARG A 23 -6.51 13.47 1.55
CA ARG A 23 -7.54 12.64 0.93
C ARG A 23 -7.77 11.31 1.67
N LEU A 24 -6.84 10.90 2.53
CA LEU A 24 -6.93 9.71 3.37
C LEU A 24 -7.52 10.11 4.72
N THR A 25 -8.84 10.29 4.75
CA THR A 25 -9.56 10.78 5.93
C THR A 25 -9.42 9.83 7.13
N PRO A 26 -9.60 10.30 8.37
CA PRO A 26 -9.57 9.45 9.56
C PRO A 26 -10.50 8.23 9.47
N GLU A 27 -11.66 8.38 8.83
CA GLU A 27 -12.61 7.29 8.62
C GLU A 27 -12.03 6.21 7.68
N LEU A 28 -11.32 6.59 6.62
CA LEU A 28 -10.63 5.66 5.74
C LEU A 28 -9.49 4.93 6.47
N LEU A 29 -8.69 5.67 7.24
CA LEU A 29 -7.60 5.09 8.04
C LEU A 29 -8.10 4.11 9.10
N SER A 30 -9.27 4.38 9.70
CA SER A 30 -9.94 3.46 10.64
C SER A 30 -10.39 2.13 10.01
N ALA A 31 -10.32 2.01 8.68
CA ALA A 31 -10.61 0.81 7.90
C ALA A 31 -9.42 0.37 7.02
N ALA A 32 -8.25 0.98 7.19
CA ALA A 32 -7.08 0.73 6.36
C ALA A 32 -6.38 -0.58 6.74
N ALA A 33 -6.16 -1.41 5.74
CA ALA A 33 -5.34 -2.61 5.81
C ALA A 33 -4.12 -2.46 4.90
N THR A 34 -2.99 -3.03 5.31
CA THR A 34 -1.77 -2.99 4.50
C THR A 34 -1.07 -4.34 4.52
N SER A 35 -0.57 -4.78 3.37
CA SER A 35 0.22 -6.01 3.27
C SER A 35 1.53 -5.86 4.04
N THR A 36 1.93 -6.90 4.78
CA THR A 36 3.22 -6.90 5.49
C THR A 36 4.42 -6.68 4.56
N VAL A 37 4.30 -6.98 3.26
CA VAL A 37 5.33 -6.65 2.25
C VAL A 37 5.49 -5.14 2.10
N ASN A 38 4.38 -4.39 2.03
CA ASN A 38 4.43 -2.93 1.94
C ASN A 38 4.89 -2.30 3.25
N LEU A 39 4.56 -2.89 4.41
CA LEU A 39 5.09 -2.44 5.70
C LEU A 39 6.62 -2.57 5.78
N ALA A 40 7.19 -3.64 5.24
CA ALA A 40 8.64 -3.79 5.16
C ALA A 40 9.30 -2.68 4.31
N GLU A 41 8.65 -2.24 3.23
CA GLU A 41 9.14 -1.13 2.41
C GLU A 41 9.07 0.21 3.16
N VAL A 42 7.97 0.47 3.88
CA VAL A 42 7.83 1.68 4.71
C VAL A 42 8.88 1.69 5.82
N GLN A 43 9.01 0.59 6.56
CA GLN A 43 10.04 0.38 7.58
C GLN A 43 11.43 0.69 7.03
N GLY A 44 11.81 0.07 5.91
CA GLY A 44 13.11 0.28 5.28
C GLY A 44 13.37 1.74 4.92
N LYS A 45 12.37 2.42 4.36
CA LYS A 45 12.48 3.85 3.99
C LYS A 45 12.58 4.78 5.20
N LEU A 46 11.95 4.45 6.33
CA LEU A 46 12.06 5.24 7.55
C LEU A 46 13.42 5.03 8.22
N VAL A 47 13.91 3.80 8.26
CA VAL A 47 15.26 3.48 8.77
C VAL A 47 16.34 4.16 7.91
N ASP A 48 16.22 4.12 6.58
CA ASP A 48 17.13 4.81 5.66
C ASP A 48 17.16 6.33 5.88
N ARG A 49 16.06 6.90 6.40
CA ARG A 49 15.94 8.33 6.76
C ARG A 49 16.41 8.65 8.18
N GLY A 50 16.96 7.67 8.89
CA GLY A 50 17.62 7.85 10.19
C GLY A 50 16.75 7.57 11.42
N LEU A 51 15.55 7.01 11.26
CA LEU A 51 14.79 6.52 12.41
C LEU A 51 15.43 5.24 12.97
N SER A 52 15.31 5.03 14.28
CA SER A 52 15.65 3.75 14.87
C SER A 52 14.71 2.66 14.32
N PRO A 53 15.15 1.38 14.24
CA PRO A 53 14.27 0.30 13.78
C PRO A 53 12.94 0.20 14.55
N ASP A 54 12.97 0.43 15.86
CA ASP A 54 11.76 0.35 16.68
C ASP A 54 10.82 1.55 16.44
N ASP A 55 11.35 2.77 16.42
CA ASP A 55 10.55 3.97 16.13
C ASP A 55 9.97 3.94 14.70
N ALA A 56 10.74 3.43 13.74
CA ALA A 56 10.29 3.23 12.37
C ALA A 56 9.12 2.24 12.30
N TRP A 57 9.15 1.18 13.13
CA TRP A 57 8.12 0.16 13.12
C TRP A 57 6.82 0.67 13.75
N GLU A 58 6.93 1.33 14.89
CA GLU A 58 5.78 2.00 15.54
C GLU A 58 5.15 3.04 14.59
N ALA A 59 5.97 3.86 13.94
CA ALA A 59 5.48 4.82 12.95
C ALA A 59 4.81 4.12 11.76
N THR A 60 5.37 3.02 11.25
CA THR A 60 4.82 2.23 10.13
C THR A 60 3.41 1.69 10.43
N LEU A 61 3.16 1.27 11.67
CA LEU A 61 1.86 0.71 12.09
C LEU A 61 0.84 1.79 12.47
N SER A 62 1.28 2.97 12.89
CA SER A 62 0.41 4.04 13.40
C SER A 62 -0.77 4.47 12.51
N PRO A 63 -0.69 4.49 11.15
CA PRO A 63 -1.79 4.98 10.32
C PRO A 63 -2.83 3.92 9.94
N ILE A 64 -2.58 2.65 10.26
CA ILE A 64 -3.39 1.52 9.77
C ILE A 64 -4.16 0.84 10.90
N ARG A 65 -5.27 0.20 10.51
CA ARG A 65 -6.00 -0.68 11.41
C ARG A 65 -5.43 -2.09 11.46
N GLU A 66 -4.98 -2.61 10.31
CA GLU A 66 -4.65 -4.03 10.17
C GLU A 66 -3.42 -4.25 9.29
N ALA A 67 -2.41 -4.91 9.84
CA ALA A 67 -1.32 -5.50 9.07
C ALA A 67 -1.74 -6.88 8.57
N VAL A 68 -1.83 -7.07 7.26
CA VAL A 68 -2.29 -8.32 6.65
C VAL A 68 -1.09 -9.14 6.18
N ALA A 69 -0.95 -10.36 6.70
CA ALA A 69 0.11 -11.27 6.31
C ALA A 69 0.05 -11.60 4.80
N PHE A 70 1.23 -11.65 4.16
CA PHE A 70 1.35 -12.07 2.77
C PHE A 70 1.21 -13.60 2.66
N THR A 71 0.11 -14.06 2.07
CA THR A 71 -0.25 -15.49 1.98
C THR A 71 0.11 -16.08 0.62
N SER A 72 -0.03 -17.41 0.48
CA SER A 72 0.09 -18.09 -0.80
C SER A 72 -0.93 -17.60 -1.84
N GLU A 73 -2.13 -17.22 -1.41
CA GLU A 73 -3.14 -16.58 -2.27
C GLU A 73 -2.65 -15.22 -2.79
N HIS A 74 -2.13 -14.38 -1.90
CA HIS A 74 -1.53 -13.09 -2.30
C HIS A 74 -0.34 -13.30 -3.24
N ALA A 75 0.49 -14.33 -3.01
CA ALA A 75 1.62 -14.65 -3.87
C ALA A 75 1.20 -15.03 -5.29
N ARG A 76 0.16 -15.87 -5.43
CA ARG A 76 -0.41 -16.23 -6.74
C ARG A 76 -0.98 -15.00 -7.44
N LEU A 77 -1.84 -14.23 -6.77
CA LEU A 77 -2.45 -13.03 -7.34
C LEU A 77 -1.39 -12.00 -7.77
N ALA A 78 -0.35 -11.79 -6.95
CA ALA A 78 0.75 -10.91 -7.29
C ALA A 78 1.54 -11.43 -8.52
N GLY A 79 1.71 -12.75 -8.67
CA GLY A 79 2.32 -13.35 -9.86
C GLY A 79 1.48 -13.14 -11.13
N ASP A 80 0.17 -13.32 -11.03
CA ASP A 80 -0.78 -13.18 -12.15
C ASP A 80 -0.82 -11.74 -12.71
N LEU A 81 -0.46 -10.74 -11.88
CA LEU A 81 -0.47 -9.32 -12.24
C LEU A 81 0.76 -8.86 -13.06
N VAL A 82 1.80 -9.70 -13.23
CA VAL A 82 3.07 -9.29 -13.84
C VAL A 82 2.89 -8.71 -15.24
N ALA A 83 2.06 -9.34 -16.08
CA ALA A 83 1.86 -8.89 -17.46
C ALA A 83 1.25 -7.48 -17.54
N GLN A 84 0.35 -7.12 -16.61
CA GLN A 84 -0.31 -5.82 -16.58
C GLN A 84 0.57 -4.75 -15.93
N THR A 85 1.49 -5.13 -15.04
CA THR A 85 2.27 -4.16 -14.26
C THR A 85 3.70 -3.95 -14.77
N LEU A 86 4.28 -4.93 -15.45
CA LEU A 86 5.66 -4.87 -15.97
C LEU A 86 5.91 -3.67 -16.90
N PRO A 87 5.01 -3.32 -17.85
CA PRO A 87 5.20 -2.15 -18.71
C PRO A 87 5.23 -0.81 -17.97
N LEU A 88 4.77 -0.80 -16.72
CA LEU A 88 4.73 0.39 -15.86
C LEU A 88 5.86 0.38 -14.81
N GLY A 89 6.69 -0.67 -14.77
CA GLY A 89 7.83 -0.76 -13.86
C GLY A 89 7.48 -1.08 -12.41
N LEU A 90 6.27 -1.59 -12.14
CA LEU A 90 5.83 -1.91 -10.78
C LEU A 90 6.66 -3.05 -10.16
N SER A 91 7.00 -2.87 -8.91
CA SER A 91 7.73 -3.80 -8.06
C SER A 91 6.89 -4.99 -7.59
N LEU A 92 7.52 -5.94 -6.90
CA LEU A 92 6.80 -6.99 -6.18
C LEU A 92 5.92 -6.41 -5.06
N GLY A 93 6.37 -5.35 -4.36
CA GLY A 93 5.61 -4.68 -3.32
C GLY A 93 4.33 -4.04 -3.85
N ASP A 94 4.38 -3.44 -5.03
CA ASP A 94 3.21 -2.89 -5.71
C ASP A 94 2.19 -3.98 -6.05
N ARG A 95 2.67 -5.09 -6.60
CA ARG A 95 1.81 -6.25 -6.90
C ARG A 95 1.26 -6.90 -5.64
N ALA A 96 2.00 -6.91 -4.54
CA ALA A 96 1.50 -7.41 -3.25
C ALA A 96 0.35 -6.55 -2.70
N CYS A 97 0.44 -5.22 -2.85
CA CYS A 97 -0.63 -4.30 -2.49
C CYS A 97 -1.88 -4.52 -3.37
N LEU A 98 -1.70 -4.61 -4.69
CA LEU A 98 -2.78 -4.89 -5.63
C LEU A 98 -3.44 -6.25 -5.35
N ALA A 99 -2.65 -7.28 -5.08
CA ALA A 99 -3.12 -8.61 -4.72
C ALA A 99 -3.99 -8.60 -3.46
N LEU A 100 -3.58 -7.85 -2.43
CA LEU A 100 -4.38 -7.67 -1.22
C LEU A 100 -5.72 -6.97 -1.52
N GLY A 101 -5.71 -5.93 -2.36
CA GLY A 101 -6.92 -5.24 -2.80
C GLY A 101 -7.89 -6.17 -3.55
N LEU A 102 -7.37 -7.06 -4.40
CA LEU A 102 -8.16 -8.08 -5.08
C LEU A 102 -8.76 -9.10 -4.10
N ALA A 103 -7.95 -9.65 -3.18
CA ALA A 103 -8.38 -10.65 -2.21
C ALA A 103 -9.47 -10.10 -1.27
N LEU A 104 -9.29 -8.87 -0.77
CA LEU A 104 -10.26 -8.21 0.12
C LEU A 104 -11.45 -7.58 -0.63
N LYS A 105 -11.43 -7.57 -1.98
CA LYS A 105 -12.37 -6.81 -2.82
C LYS A 105 -12.48 -5.34 -2.38
N ALA A 106 -11.34 -4.75 -2.02
CA ALA A 106 -11.22 -3.43 -1.43
C ALA A 106 -10.49 -2.46 -2.38
N PRO A 107 -10.86 -1.17 -2.40
CA PRO A 107 -10.11 -0.18 -3.17
C PRO A 107 -8.70 0.00 -2.60
N VAL A 108 -7.75 0.28 -3.49
CA VAL A 108 -6.33 0.52 -3.16
C VAL A 108 -6.01 2.01 -3.32
N TYR A 109 -5.22 2.55 -2.39
CA TYR A 109 -4.75 3.92 -2.41
C TYR A 109 -3.23 3.97 -2.58
N THR A 110 -2.79 4.83 -3.49
CA THR A 110 -1.38 4.99 -3.84
C THR A 110 -1.00 6.45 -4.08
N ALA A 111 0.26 6.80 -3.85
CA ALA A 111 0.83 8.07 -4.29
C ALA A 111 1.53 7.96 -5.67
N ASP A 112 1.64 6.76 -6.26
CA ASP A 112 2.23 6.57 -7.58
C ASP A 112 1.22 6.84 -8.70
N LYS A 113 1.52 7.86 -9.51
CA LYS A 113 0.71 8.27 -10.67
C LYS A 113 0.73 7.23 -11.81
N SER A 114 1.74 6.37 -11.86
CA SER A 114 1.88 5.34 -12.90
C SER A 114 0.69 4.37 -12.88
N TRP A 115 0.11 4.14 -11.70
CA TRP A 115 -1.01 3.23 -11.47
C TRP A 115 -2.31 3.67 -12.16
N LYS A 116 -2.45 4.95 -12.55
CA LYS A 116 -3.63 5.43 -13.31
C LYS A 116 -3.83 4.69 -14.65
N ARG A 117 -2.77 4.08 -15.18
CA ARG A 117 -2.78 3.35 -16.46
C ARG A 117 -3.08 1.86 -16.30
N LEU A 118 -3.16 1.35 -15.06
CA LEU A 118 -3.40 -0.06 -14.80
C LEU A 118 -4.83 -0.47 -15.20
N LYS A 119 -4.93 -1.59 -15.90
CA LYS A 119 -6.19 -2.26 -16.22
C LYS A 119 -6.33 -3.51 -15.38
N VAL A 120 -6.68 -3.31 -14.11
CA VAL A 120 -6.84 -4.38 -13.11
C VAL A 120 -8.24 -4.31 -12.50
N SER A 121 -8.73 -5.43 -11.98
CA SER A 121 -10.10 -5.54 -11.42
C SER A 121 -10.28 -4.86 -10.05
N VAL A 122 -9.24 -4.23 -9.52
CA VAL A 122 -9.30 -3.48 -8.26
C VAL A 122 -9.44 -1.98 -8.54
N ARG A 123 -10.26 -1.30 -7.74
CA ARG A 123 -10.39 0.17 -7.83
C ARG A 123 -9.15 0.82 -7.25
N ILE A 124 -8.53 1.73 -8.01
CA ILE A 124 -7.32 2.44 -7.60
C ILE A 124 -7.64 3.93 -7.39
N HIS A 125 -7.21 4.47 -6.25
CA HIS A 125 -7.25 5.88 -5.93
C HIS A 125 -5.83 6.44 -5.83
N VAL A 126 -5.47 7.35 -6.74
CA VAL A 126 -4.20 8.06 -6.66
C VAL A 126 -4.39 9.34 -5.85
N ILE A 127 -3.64 9.48 -4.77
CA ILE A 127 -3.84 10.58 -3.81
C ILE A 127 -3.19 11.90 -4.25
N ARG A 128 -2.20 11.87 -5.18
CA ARG A 128 -1.51 13.08 -5.65
C ARG A 128 -1.04 13.04 -7.10
#